data_AF-A0A9Y4NGI6-F1
#
_entry.id   AF-A0A9Y4NGI6-F1
#
_cell.length_a   1.000
_cell.length_b   1.000
_cell.length_c   1.000
_cell.angle_alpha   90.00
_cell.angle_beta   90.00
_cell.angle_gamma   90.00
#
_symmetry.space_group_name_H-M   'P 1'
#
loop_
_entity.id
_entity.type
_entity.pdbx_description
1 polymer ?
#
loop_
_entity_poly.entity_id
_entity_poly.type
_entity_poly.pdbx_seq_one_letter_code
_entity_poly.pdbx_strand_id
1 'polypeptide(L)'
;MAELLSATKALPPSSDVHFSSTDSCWTRRASSSVPGSVSIPSLSHITSAANNNPRRAASLPDMKLQSSFEEFTPDFSEDDEDDGSYRFQCSCPGLYQCSVTGLVFDMEAEGDVVYRTVPWNRRLLVQHHKKPAGPLFDMECVQQSVRQLHLPHCQIRPTAGSLAVAHVTDDGIKFITPLKITETHLVINITGFSAFGNVKDEDSPPDPVRALVLLFYRPPDDPDVTSILNVLLLPRNIVIRDLQRARRKLVGEERFIDASPHCKLHPDQVYTLSTAPEDDLIKVQPTETEFDEESHSSYFTSFQVILKTVIRDISLSLKDKKSSCCVWERDVCLLPSRAKTLTLRPNEKLLDIRSCFIDGTSGPVLNSLLDKLLEKRVFTDSERESADEMQNRRDKARFVVDTVRKKGDAASSEMIDFLCEVDPFLSRRLGLM
;
A
#
# COMPACT_ATOMS: atom_id res chain seq x y z
N MET A 1 -16.50 -55.80 -1.73
CA MET A 1 -16.57 -57.23 -1.31
C MET A 1 -15.30 -57.49 -0.52
N ALA A 2 -15.42 -57.74 0.80
CA ALA A 2 -14.34 -57.82 1.81
C ALA A 2 -13.57 -56.48 1.99
N GLU A 3 -13.48 -55.79 3.15
CA GLU A 3 -13.40 -56.19 4.58
C GLU A 3 -12.17 -57.05 4.91
N LEU A 4 -11.47 -56.92 6.05
CA LEU A 4 -11.41 -55.93 7.13
C LEU A 4 -10.10 -56.24 7.89
N LEU A 5 -9.51 -55.28 8.63
CA LEU A 5 -9.13 -55.50 10.04
C LEU A 5 -8.56 -54.23 10.69
N SER A 6 -9.17 -53.87 11.82
CA SER A 6 -8.72 -52.84 12.75
C SER A 6 -7.85 -53.46 13.85
N ALA A 7 -6.97 -52.66 14.47
CA ALA A 7 -6.25 -53.04 15.69
C ALA A 7 -6.16 -51.88 16.68
N THR A 8 -7.22 -51.70 17.46
CA THR A 8 -7.29 -50.82 18.64
C THR A 8 -6.32 -51.27 19.73
N LYS A 9 -5.67 -50.33 20.44
CA LYS A 9 -5.15 -50.58 21.79
C LYS A 9 -5.44 -49.39 22.72
N ALA A 10 -5.99 -49.71 23.89
CA ALA A 10 -6.39 -48.76 24.93
C ALA A 10 -5.44 -48.80 26.14
N LEU A 11 -5.56 -47.78 27.00
CA LEU A 11 -4.86 -47.58 28.28
C LEU A 11 -5.21 -48.67 29.33
N PRO A 12 -4.53 -48.70 30.50
CA PRO A 12 -5.13 -48.10 31.71
C PRO A 12 -4.05 -47.43 32.65
N PRO A 13 -4.27 -47.07 33.95
CA PRO A 13 -4.33 -45.65 34.32
C PRO A 13 -3.66 -45.26 35.68
N SER A 14 -3.97 -44.04 36.18
CA SER A 14 -3.72 -43.49 37.54
C SER A 14 -2.26 -43.10 37.87
N SER A 15 -1.97 -42.11 38.72
CA SER A 15 -2.77 -41.59 39.87
C SER A 15 -2.76 -40.05 40.05
N ASP A 16 -3.88 -39.55 40.56
CA ASP A 16 -4.15 -38.16 40.93
C ASP A 16 -3.40 -37.67 42.18
N VAL A 17 -3.22 -36.35 42.30
CA VAL A 17 -3.23 -35.63 43.60
C VAL A 17 -4.09 -34.37 43.47
N HIS A 18 -5.23 -34.35 44.16
CA HIS A 18 -6.07 -33.16 44.37
C HIS A 18 -5.49 -32.23 45.43
N PHE A 19 -5.78 -30.93 45.31
CA PHE A 19 -6.28 -29.99 46.35
C PHE A 19 -6.34 -28.59 45.68
N SER A 20 -7.32 -27.71 45.79
CA SER A 20 -8.71 -27.69 46.27
C SER A 20 -9.14 -26.22 46.12
N SER A 21 -10.31 -25.93 45.58
CA SER A 21 -10.84 -24.57 45.45
C SER A 21 -11.40 -24.05 46.79
N THR A 22 -11.17 -22.77 47.12
CA THR A 22 -12.04 -22.01 48.03
C THR A 22 -12.30 -20.61 47.49
N ASP A 23 -13.56 -20.20 47.57
CA ASP A 23 -14.07 -18.90 47.12
C ASP A 23 -13.49 -17.71 47.88
N SER A 24 -13.54 -16.52 47.27
CA SER A 24 -14.50 -15.49 47.72
C SER A 24 -14.43 -14.20 46.91
N CYS A 25 -15.61 -13.69 46.55
CA CYS A 25 -15.81 -12.35 46.02
C CYS A 25 -16.12 -11.37 47.16
N TRP A 26 -15.39 -10.26 47.28
CA TRP A 26 -15.79 -9.12 48.12
C TRP A 26 -15.58 -7.78 47.42
N THR A 27 -16.61 -6.94 47.47
CA THR A 27 -16.62 -5.58 46.90
C THR A 27 -16.45 -4.49 47.96
N ARG A 28 -16.08 -3.28 47.50
CA ARG A 28 -16.33 -1.93 48.07
C ARG A 28 -15.32 -1.27 49.02
N ARG A 29 -14.69 -0.22 48.45
CA ARG A 29 -14.72 1.23 48.82
C ARG A 29 -14.31 1.71 50.25
N ALA A 30 -13.40 2.72 50.21
CA ALA A 30 -13.51 4.07 50.84
C ALA A 30 -12.61 4.46 52.04
N SER A 31 -11.49 5.14 51.70
CA SER A 31 -11.09 6.53 52.09
C SER A 31 -10.78 6.96 53.55
N SER A 32 -9.91 7.99 53.63
CA SER A 32 -9.51 8.89 54.76
C SER A 32 -8.26 8.47 55.57
N SER A 33 -7.37 9.36 56.05
CA SER A 33 -7.05 10.79 55.72
C SER A 33 -5.72 11.22 56.43
N VAL A 34 -5.07 12.31 55.97
CA VAL A 34 -3.81 12.90 56.51
C VAL A 34 -4.03 13.65 57.86
N PRO A 35 -2.99 13.94 58.69
CA PRO A 35 -2.12 15.15 58.56
C PRO A 35 -0.62 14.87 58.90
N GLY A 36 0.37 15.77 58.83
CA GLY A 36 0.46 17.22 58.55
C GLY A 36 1.94 17.71 58.48
N SER A 37 2.18 19.01 58.21
CA SER A 37 3.44 19.59 57.69
C SER A 37 4.26 20.50 58.66
N VAL A 38 5.57 20.68 58.40
CA VAL A 38 6.40 21.86 58.84
C VAL A 38 7.43 22.25 57.74
N SER A 39 7.92 23.51 57.75
CA SER A 39 8.43 24.27 56.59
C SER A 39 9.96 24.53 56.49
N ILE A 40 10.37 25.18 55.39
CA ILE A 40 11.73 25.55 54.90
C ILE A 40 12.39 26.71 55.71
N PRO A 41 13.68 27.07 55.47
CA PRO A 41 13.92 28.23 54.59
C PRO A 41 15.13 28.14 53.61
N SER A 42 15.10 29.00 52.59
CA SER A 42 16.13 29.19 51.56
C SER A 42 17.26 30.16 51.98
N LEU A 43 18.36 30.20 51.22
CA LEU A 43 19.38 31.25 51.28
C LEU A 43 19.83 31.66 49.87
N SER A 44 20.11 32.95 49.67
CA SER A 44 20.35 33.57 48.36
C SER A 44 21.34 34.73 48.43
N HIS A 45 22.09 34.93 47.34
CA HIS A 45 22.94 36.09 46.95
C HIS A 45 24.33 36.26 47.60
N ILE A 46 25.34 36.45 46.73
CA ILE A 46 26.22 37.65 46.61
C ILE A 46 26.96 37.61 45.25
N THR A 47 27.49 38.75 44.79
CA THR A 47 28.11 38.99 43.45
C THR A 47 29.51 39.64 43.62
N SER A 48 30.35 39.96 42.60
CA SER A 48 30.17 40.09 41.15
C SER A 48 31.50 40.01 40.35
N ALA A 49 31.38 39.91 39.02
CA ALA A 49 32.23 40.53 37.98
C ALA A 49 33.73 40.17 37.82
N ALA A 50 34.08 39.66 36.63
CA ALA A 50 35.13 40.23 35.76
C ALA A 50 34.90 39.83 34.28
N ASN A 51 35.26 40.72 33.37
CA ASN A 51 34.98 40.65 31.93
C ASN A 51 36.11 39.93 31.15
N ASN A 52 35.78 39.06 30.19
CA ASN A 52 36.69 38.66 29.09
C ASN A 52 35.94 37.93 27.96
N ASN A 53 35.91 38.51 26.76
CA ASN A 53 35.39 37.87 25.54
C ASN A 53 36.47 37.00 24.85
N PRO A 54 36.17 35.76 24.48
CA PRO A 54 36.79 35.09 23.34
C PRO A 54 35.90 35.15 22.09
N ARG A 55 36.53 35.09 20.92
CA ARG A 55 35.90 35.29 19.62
C ARG A 55 34.86 34.20 19.29
N ARG A 56 33.80 34.62 18.59
CA ARG A 56 32.79 33.77 17.95
C ARG A 56 33.47 32.79 16.99
N ALA A 57 33.68 31.55 17.44
CA ALA A 57 34.01 30.45 16.53
C ALA A 57 32.83 30.25 15.57
N ALA A 58 33.12 30.00 14.29
CA ALA A 58 32.10 29.60 13.36
C ALA A 58 31.53 28.25 13.83
N SER A 59 30.22 28.20 14.07
CA SER A 59 29.52 26.94 14.31
C SER A 59 29.67 26.08 13.06
N LEU A 60 30.46 25.03 13.16
CA LEU A 60 30.36 23.88 12.26
C LEU A 60 28.87 23.47 12.21
N PRO A 61 28.33 23.12 11.03
CA PRO A 61 26.95 22.65 10.96
C PRO A 61 26.81 21.43 11.88
N ASP A 62 25.76 21.43 12.70
CA ASP A 62 25.41 20.27 13.53
C ASP A 62 25.46 19.02 12.66
N MET A 63 26.32 18.06 13.02
CA MET A 63 26.21 16.70 12.50
C MET A 63 24.87 16.15 12.98
N LYS A 64 23.83 16.32 12.17
CA LYS A 64 22.56 15.67 12.40
C LYS A 64 22.84 14.17 12.54
N LEU A 65 22.33 13.59 13.62
CA LEU A 65 22.38 12.16 13.89
C LEU A 65 21.38 11.44 12.95
N GLN A 66 21.63 11.48 11.64
CA GLN A 66 20.71 10.95 10.62
C GLN A 66 20.87 9.44 10.47
N SER A 67 20.15 8.73 11.34
CA SER A 67 19.65 7.37 11.07
C SER A 67 18.43 7.39 10.12
N SER A 68 18.28 8.44 9.31
CA SER A 68 17.20 8.62 8.36
C SER A 68 17.68 8.26 6.95
N PHE A 69 17.02 7.30 6.34
CA PHE A 69 17.12 7.03 4.91
C PHE A 69 16.69 8.27 4.11
N GLU A 70 17.33 8.52 2.97
CA GLU A 70 16.81 9.42 1.96
C GLU A 70 15.82 8.64 1.07
N GLU A 71 14.56 9.07 1.01
CA GLU A 71 13.56 8.38 0.19
C GLU A 71 13.64 8.87 -1.25
N PHE A 72 13.68 7.93 -2.20
CA PHE A 72 13.61 8.21 -3.64
C PHE A 72 12.48 7.40 -4.29
N THR A 73 11.96 7.92 -5.40
CA THR A 73 11.08 7.17 -6.30
C THR A 73 11.90 6.74 -7.51
N PRO A 74 11.92 5.45 -7.88
CA PRO A 74 12.70 4.96 -9.02
C PRO A 74 12.08 5.41 -10.34
N ASP A 75 12.92 5.62 -11.34
CA ASP A 75 12.49 5.86 -12.71
C ASP A 75 12.01 4.56 -13.36
N PHE A 76 11.14 4.71 -14.36
CA PHE A 76 10.58 3.64 -15.17
C PHE A 76 10.80 3.97 -16.65
N SER A 77 11.08 2.97 -17.48
CA SER A 77 10.98 3.08 -18.94
C SER A 77 9.51 3.32 -19.32
N GLU A 78 9.22 4.45 -19.99
CA GLU A 78 7.89 4.71 -20.57
C GLU A 78 7.69 3.93 -21.89
N ASP A 79 8.78 3.62 -22.60
CA ASP A 79 8.77 2.88 -23.87
C ASP A 79 8.57 1.36 -23.69
N ASP A 80 8.88 0.80 -22.51
CA ASP A 80 8.80 -0.62 -22.20
C ASP A 80 7.79 -0.91 -21.07
N GLU A 81 6.48 -0.98 -21.40
CA GLU A 81 5.46 -1.43 -20.42
C GLU A 81 5.73 -2.86 -19.86
N ASP A 82 6.62 -3.62 -20.50
CA ASP A 82 6.79 -5.07 -20.34
C ASP A 82 8.04 -5.51 -19.53
N ASP A 83 9.11 -4.71 -19.41
CA ASP A 83 10.39 -5.19 -18.85
C ASP A 83 10.37 -5.37 -17.32
N GLY A 84 9.54 -4.60 -16.62
CA GLY A 84 9.42 -4.63 -15.16
C GLY A 84 10.55 -3.95 -14.40
N SER A 85 11.43 -3.19 -15.05
CA SER A 85 12.60 -2.59 -14.39
C SER A 85 12.27 -1.36 -13.54
N TYR A 86 13.26 -1.02 -12.74
CA TYR A 86 13.38 0.11 -11.83
C TYR A 86 14.79 0.67 -12.00
N ARG A 87 14.91 1.99 -12.12
CA ARG A 87 16.20 2.66 -12.20
C ARG A 87 16.37 3.66 -11.06
N PHE A 88 17.58 3.73 -10.52
CA PHE A 88 17.97 4.69 -9.50
C PHE A 88 19.34 5.27 -9.88
N GLN A 89 19.40 6.59 -10.04
CA GLN A 89 20.66 7.30 -10.28
C GLN A 89 21.07 8.05 -9.03
N CYS A 90 22.29 7.83 -8.57
CA CYS A 90 22.84 8.40 -7.35
C CYS A 90 24.12 9.19 -7.66
N SER A 91 24.23 10.41 -7.16
CA SER A 91 25.37 11.31 -7.39
C SER A 91 26.33 11.46 -6.20
N CYS A 92 26.03 10.86 -5.06
CA CYS A 92 26.85 10.99 -3.85
C CYS A 92 26.66 9.81 -2.89
N PRO A 93 27.63 9.55 -1.97
CA PRO A 93 27.50 8.48 -0.99
C PRO A 93 26.35 8.75 -0.02
N GLY A 94 25.58 7.73 0.33
CA GLY A 94 24.38 7.88 1.16
C GLY A 94 23.53 6.62 1.24
N LEU A 95 22.48 6.67 2.06
CA LEU A 95 21.63 5.53 2.37
C LEU A 95 20.21 5.78 1.86
N TYR A 96 19.87 5.18 0.71
CA TYR A 96 18.72 5.54 -0.11
C TYR A 96 17.63 4.47 -0.09
N GLN A 97 16.42 4.82 0.33
CA GLN A 97 15.26 3.92 0.37
C GLN A 97 14.32 4.15 -0.82
N CYS A 98 14.00 3.08 -1.55
CA CYS A 98 13.01 3.10 -2.62
C CYS A 98 11.58 3.17 -2.06
N SER A 99 10.81 4.16 -2.46
CA SER A 99 9.39 4.32 -2.10
C SER A 99 8.47 3.20 -2.63
N VAL A 100 8.86 2.52 -3.72
CA VAL A 100 8.02 1.53 -4.42
C VAL A 100 8.29 0.09 -4.00
N THR A 101 9.56 -0.30 -3.83
CA THR A 101 9.95 -1.67 -3.47
C THR A 101 10.35 -1.80 -2.00
N GLY A 102 10.66 -0.69 -1.32
CA GLY A 102 11.17 -0.70 0.04
C GLY A 102 12.61 -1.19 0.19
N LEU A 103 13.32 -1.48 -0.91
CA LEU A 103 14.77 -1.74 -0.87
C LEU A 103 15.52 -0.51 -0.35
N VAL A 104 16.62 -0.72 0.36
CA VAL A 104 17.58 0.34 0.70
C VAL A 104 18.94 0.00 0.14
N PHE A 105 19.59 0.98 -0.49
CA PHE A 105 20.95 0.91 -1.02
C PHE A 105 21.87 1.80 -0.18
N ASP A 106 22.94 1.22 0.38
CA ASP A 106 24.06 1.96 0.99
C ASP A 106 25.11 2.20 -0.10
N MET A 107 25.18 3.44 -0.58
CA MET A 107 26.04 3.86 -1.69
C MET A 107 27.36 4.41 -1.16
N GLU A 108 28.49 3.85 -1.58
CA GLU A 108 29.83 4.35 -1.27
C GLU A 108 30.29 5.50 -2.20
N ALA A 109 29.67 5.63 -3.37
CA ALA A 109 29.99 6.61 -4.41
C ALA A 109 28.77 6.86 -5.32
N GLU A 110 28.92 7.73 -6.33
CA GLU A 110 27.96 7.83 -7.43
C GLU A 110 27.73 6.48 -8.12
N GLY A 111 26.52 6.23 -8.61
CA GLY A 111 26.18 4.95 -9.21
C GLY A 111 24.78 4.90 -9.79
N ASP A 112 24.65 4.16 -10.89
CA ASP A 112 23.38 3.79 -11.50
C ASP A 112 23.04 2.37 -11.04
N VAL A 113 21.90 2.21 -10.37
CA VAL A 113 21.36 0.90 -9.99
C VAL A 113 20.15 0.61 -10.85
N VAL A 114 20.20 -0.50 -11.59
CA VAL A 114 19.07 -1.02 -12.36
C VAL A 114 18.65 -2.34 -11.72
N TYR A 115 17.36 -2.52 -11.46
CA TYR A 115 16.86 -3.73 -10.82
C TYR A 115 15.42 -4.05 -11.22
N ARG A 116 15.01 -5.31 -11.01
CA ARG A 116 13.68 -5.82 -11.37
C ARG A 116 13.31 -7.02 -10.49
N THR A 117 12.03 -7.29 -10.33
CA THR A 117 11.58 -8.53 -9.67
C THR A 117 11.61 -9.70 -10.65
N VAL A 118 12.21 -10.83 -10.24
CA VAL A 118 12.31 -12.06 -11.03
C VAL A 118 11.69 -13.26 -10.30
N PRO A 119 11.22 -14.31 -11.01
CA PRO A 119 10.61 -15.47 -10.37
C PRO A 119 11.64 -16.35 -9.65
N TRP A 120 11.27 -16.87 -8.47
CA TRP A 120 12.07 -17.87 -7.75
C TRP A 120 12.10 -19.22 -8.46
N ASN A 121 13.29 -19.78 -8.64
CA ASN A 121 13.44 -21.21 -8.95
C ASN A 121 13.24 -22.05 -7.67
N ARG A 122 11.98 -22.37 -7.35
CA ARG A 122 11.61 -23.18 -6.16
C ARG A 122 12.38 -24.51 -6.07
N ARG A 123 12.70 -25.17 -7.20
CA ARG A 123 13.43 -26.44 -7.21
C ARG A 123 14.85 -26.31 -6.65
N LEU A 124 15.50 -25.16 -6.87
CA LEU A 124 16.84 -24.86 -6.35
C LEU A 124 16.79 -24.59 -4.84
N LEU A 125 15.74 -23.93 -4.34
CA LEU A 125 15.58 -23.67 -2.91
C LEU A 125 15.33 -24.94 -2.08
N VAL A 126 14.46 -25.84 -2.58
CA VAL A 126 14.14 -27.12 -1.93
C VAL A 126 15.38 -28.01 -1.77
N GLN A 127 16.33 -27.98 -2.72
CA GLN A 127 17.61 -28.70 -2.62
C GLN A 127 18.48 -28.25 -1.43
N HIS A 128 18.20 -27.08 -0.86
CA HIS A 128 18.89 -26.50 0.29
C HIS A 128 17.98 -26.36 1.53
N HIS A 129 16.80 -27.01 1.54
CA HIS A 129 15.80 -26.92 2.61
C HIS A 129 15.37 -25.47 2.91
N LYS A 130 15.26 -24.64 1.87
CA LYS A 130 14.81 -23.25 1.96
C LYS A 130 13.48 -23.03 1.22
N LYS A 131 12.72 -22.05 1.69
CA LYS A 131 11.57 -21.45 0.99
C LYS A 131 11.69 -19.92 0.87
N PRO A 132 11.03 -19.28 -0.10
CA PRO A 132 10.98 -17.82 -0.21
C PRO A 132 10.45 -17.15 1.06
N ALA A 133 10.94 -15.95 1.35
CA ALA A 133 10.42 -15.06 2.38
C ALA A 133 10.20 -13.61 1.86
N GLY A 134 10.20 -13.44 0.54
CA GLY A 134 9.98 -12.17 -0.15
C GLY A 134 10.17 -12.29 -1.67
N PRO A 135 10.11 -11.16 -2.40
CA PRO A 135 10.52 -11.10 -3.80
C PRO A 135 12.01 -11.40 -3.98
N LEU A 136 12.37 -11.83 -5.20
CA LEU A 136 13.75 -11.96 -5.66
C LEU A 136 14.03 -10.77 -6.60
N PHE A 137 15.05 -9.97 -6.27
CA PHE A 137 15.42 -8.78 -7.01
C PHE A 137 16.72 -9.01 -7.78
N ASP A 138 16.60 -9.14 -9.10
CA ASP A 138 17.73 -9.13 -10.02
C ASP A 138 18.21 -7.69 -10.18
N MET A 139 19.49 -7.42 -9.92
CA MET A 139 20.03 -6.07 -9.88
C MET A 139 21.46 -5.97 -10.41
N GLU A 140 21.74 -4.83 -11.03
CA GLU A 140 23.02 -4.44 -11.60
C GLU A 140 23.40 -3.05 -11.12
N CYS A 141 24.70 -2.81 -10.90
CA CYS A 141 25.25 -1.46 -10.73
C CYS A 141 26.57 -1.35 -11.48
N VAL A 142 26.63 -0.52 -12.53
CA VAL A 142 27.79 -0.43 -13.43
C VAL A 142 29.04 0.02 -12.67
N GLN A 143 28.88 0.96 -11.75
CA GLN A 143 29.96 1.55 -10.94
C GLN A 143 30.36 0.67 -9.75
N GLN A 144 29.62 -0.40 -9.45
CA GLN A 144 29.79 -1.28 -8.27
C GLN A 144 29.66 -0.54 -6.92
N SER A 145 29.03 0.63 -6.89
CA SER A 145 29.00 1.55 -5.74
C SER A 145 28.09 1.14 -4.58
N VAL A 146 27.27 0.09 -4.73
CA VAL A 146 26.40 -0.41 -3.64
C VAL A 146 27.20 -1.32 -2.71
N ARG A 147 27.37 -0.89 -1.46
CA ARG A 147 28.10 -1.61 -0.42
C ARG A 147 27.20 -2.53 0.41
N GLN A 148 26.06 -2.00 0.84
CA GLN A 148 25.06 -2.75 1.61
C GLN A 148 23.71 -2.68 0.93
N LEU A 149 22.96 -3.77 1.07
CA LEU A 149 21.60 -3.93 0.60
C LEU A 149 20.70 -4.25 1.78
N HIS A 150 19.61 -3.51 1.95
CA HIS A 150 18.56 -3.83 2.92
C HIS A 150 17.33 -4.38 2.21
N LEU A 151 17.01 -5.66 2.43
CA LEU A 151 15.88 -6.33 1.79
C LEU A 151 14.66 -6.40 2.72
N PRO A 152 13.47 -5.94 2.29
CA PRO A 152 12.28 -5.89 3.13
C PRO A 152 11.72 -7.28 3.48
N HIS A 153 11.38 -7.49 4.75
CA HIS A 153 10.73 -8.71 5.26
C HIS A 153 9.42 -8.37 6.00
N CYS A 154 8.54 -9.36 6.15
CA CYS A 154 7.21 -9.16 6.71
C CYS A 154 7.04 -9.68 8.15
N GLN A 155 7.89 -10.62 8.59
CA GLN A 155 7.83 -11.31 9.89
C GLN A 155 7.86 -10.37 11.10
N ILE A 156 7.07 -10.71 12.11
CA ILE A 156 6.92 -9.98 13.37
C ILE A 156 7.64 -10.76 14.46
N ARG A 157 8.82 -10.27 14.87
CA ARG A 157 9.72 -10.98 15.80
C ARG A 157 10.12 -12.37 15.27
N PRO A 158 10.80 -12.45 14.10
CA PRO A 158 11.19 -13.74 13.53
C PRO A 158 12.03 -14.55 14.51
N THR A 159 11.84 -15.86 14.48
CA THR A 159 12.63 -16.83 15.21
C THR A 159 14.13 -16.66 14.91
N ALA A 160 14.97 -16.71 15.95
CA ALA A 160 16.39 -16.43 15.80
C ALA A 160 17.06 -17.40 14.81
N GLY A 161 17.67 -16.85 13.74
CA GLY A 161 18.34 -17.61 12.69
C GLY A 161 17.45 -18.10 11.55
N SER A 162 16.13 -17.91 11.59
CA SER A 162 15.22 -18.44 10.55
C SER A 162 15.27 -17.71 9.21
N LEU A 163 15.79 -16.47 9.17
CA LEU A 163 15.85 -15.63 7.97
C LEU A 163 17.29 -15.47 7.45
N ALA A 164 17.45 -15.64 6.14
CA ALA A 164 18.70 -15.38 5.42
C ALA A 164 18.43 -14.70 4.07
N VAL A 165 19.48 -14.25 3.38
CA VAL A 165 19.38 -13.75 2.00
C VAL A 165 19.99 -14.77 1.05
N ALA A 166 19.28 -15.15 -0.01
CA ALA A 166 19.86 -15.86 -1.14
C ALA A 166 20.46 -14.88 -2.14
N HIS A 167 21.65 -15.19 -2.64
CA HIS A 167 22.31 -14.57 -3.77
C HIS A 167 22.38 -15.63 -4.88
N VAL A 168 21.67 -15.39 -5.99
CA VAL A 168 21.47 -16.34 -7.09
C VAL A 168 22.23 -15.85 -8.32
N THR A 169 23.28 -16.58 -8.65
CA THR A 169 24.19 -16.34 -9.79
C THR A 169 24.08 -17.47 -10.82
N ASP A 170 24.66 -17.31 -12.00
CA ASP A 170 24.76 -18.38 -13.01
C ASP A 170 25.50 -19.63 -12.47
N ASP A 171 26.46 -19.43 -11.57
CA ASP A 171 27.19 -20.50 -10.85
C ASP A 171 26.33 -21.23 -9.78
N GLY A 172 25.09 -20.79 -9.54
CA GLY A 172 24.18 -21.32 -8.54
C GLY A 172 23.88 -20.34 -7.39
N ILE A 173 23.38 -20.89 -6.28
CA ILE A 173 22.85 -20.14 -5.13
C ILE A 173 23.83 -20.13 -3.94
N LYS A 174 23.99 -18.97 -3.31
CA LYS A 174 24.77 -18.77 -2.07
C LYS A 174 23.86 -18.13 -1.02
N PHE A 175 23.93 -18.59 0.22
CA PHE A 175 23.15 -18.04 1.33
C PHE A 175 24.03 -17.14 2.20
N ILE A 176 23.55 -15.92 2.42
CA ILE A 176 24.22 -14.86 3.17
C ILE A 176 23.48 -14.67 4.50
N THR A 177 24.21 -14.84 5.61
CA THR A 177 23.70 -14.51 6.94
C THR A 177 23.60 -12.98 7.08
N PRO A 178 22.44 -12.42 7.48
CA PRO A 178 22.30 -10.98 7.68
C PRO A 178 23.24 -10.46 8.76
N LEU A 179 23.85 -9.29 8.52
CA LEU A 179 24.61 -8.54 9.53
C LEU A 179 23.70 -8.04 10.64
N LYS A 180 22.46 -7.69 10.26
CA LYS A 180 21.42 -7.19 11.15
C LYS A 180 20.05 -7.53 10.57
N ILE A 181 19.15 -7.99 11.42
CA ILE A 181 17.72 -8.08 11.13
C ILE A 181 17.07 -6.93 11.91
N THR A 182 16.44 -5.99 11.21
CA THR A 182 15.70 -4.89 11.84
C THR A 182 14.23 -5.29 12.04
N GLU A 183 13.35 -4.33 12.37
CA GLU A 183 11.91 -4.61 12.34
C GLU A 183 11.37 -4.79 10.92
N THR A 184 12.07 -4.33 9.88
CA THR A 184 11.54 -4.23 8.50
C THR A 184 12.45 -4.81 7.43
N HIS A 185 13.76 -4.92 7.68
CA HIS A 185 14.75 -5.29 6.68
C HIS A 185 15.84 -6.24 7.20
N LEU A 186 16.32 -7.11 6.30
CA LEU A 186 17.59 -7.82 6.44
C LEU A 186 18.70 -6.96 5.83
N VAL A 187 19.76 -6.70 6.59
CA VAL A 187 20.94 -5.93 6.14
C VAL A 187 22.08 -6.89 5.80
N ILE A 188 22.59 -6.81 4.57
CA ILE A 188 23.77 -7.56 4.12
C ILE A 188 24.80 -6.64 3.45
N ASN A 189 26.09 -7.01 3.53
CA ASN A 189 27.08 -6.51 2.59
C ASN A 189 26.93 -7.27 1.26
N ILE A 190 27.11 -6.58 0.13
CA ILE A 190 27.25 -7.22 -1.18
C ILE A 190 28.63 -6.90 -1.77
N THR A 191 29.10 -7.74 -2.69
CA THR A 191 30.42 -7.66 -3.36
C THR A 191 30.34 -7.96 -4.85
N GLY A 192 29.12 -8.02 -5.37
CA GLY A 192 28.78 -8.41 -6.73
C GLY A 192 27.27 -8.28 -6.92
N PHE A 193 26.83 -8.32 -8.17
CA PHE A 193 25.48 -7.95 -8.58
C PHE A 193 24.86 -9.09 -9.39
N SER A 194 23.66 -9.51 -8.98
CA SER A 194 22.79 -10.50 -9.61
C SER A 194 21.47 -10.53 -8.82
N ALA A 195 20.81 -11.67 -8.67
CA ALA A 195 19.53 -11.78 -7.98
C ALA A 195 19.67 -12.00 -6.46
N PHE A 196 19.11 -11.07 -5.66
CA PHE A 196 19.07 -11.13 -4.19
C PHE A 196 17.64 -11.22 -3.65
N GLY A 197 17.37 -12.13 -2.72
CA GLY A 197 16.02 -12.29 -2.16
C GLY A 197 16.02 -12.93 -0.77
N ASN A 198 15.06 -12.53 0.06
CA ASN A 198 14.90 -13.10 1.41
C ASN A 198 14.39 -14.54 1.33
N VAL A 199 14.99 -15.43 2.13
CA VAL A 199 14.62 -16.85 2.26
C VAL A 199 14.55 -17.25 3.73
N LYS A 200 13.90 -18.37 4.00
CA LYS A 200 13.84 -19.00 5.32
C LYS A 200 13.94 -20.52 5.23
N ASP A 201 14.23 -21.20 6.34
CA ASP A 201 14.21 -22.67 6.40
C ASP A 201 12.80 -23.20 6.12
N GLU A 202 12.67 -24.34 5.42
CA GLU A 202 11.36 -24.97 5.19
C GLU A 202 10.65 -25.31 6.50
N ASP A 203 11.41 -25.83 7.49
CA ASP A 203 10.93 -26.16 8.84
C ASP A 203 10.79 -24.92 9.77
N SER A 204 10.90 -23.70 9.24
CA SER A 204 10.71 -22.48 10.06
C SER A 204 9.30 -22.45 10.66
N PRO A 205 9.11 -22.04 11.92
CA PRO A 205 7.79 -21.88 12.50
C PRO A 205 6.96 -20.84 11.72
N PRO A 206 5.62 -20.95 11.75
CA PRO A 206 4.70 -19.99 11.12
C PRO A 206 4.60 -18.70 11.95
N ASP A 207 5.73 -17.99 12.05
CA ASP A 207 5.84 -16.71 12.74
C ASP A 207 4.85 -15.71 12.12
N PRO A 208 4.11 -14.92 12.93
CA PRO A 208 3.15 -13.95 12.42
C PRO A 208 3.82 -12.95 11.48
N VAL A 209 3.14 -12.59 10.39
CA VAL A 209 3.62 -11.61 9.41
C VAL A 209 2.74 -10.38 9.36
N ARG A 210 3.34 -9.25 9.01
CA ARG A 210 2.59 -8.09 8.50
C ARG A 210 2.06 -8.46 7.12
N ALA A 211 0.76 -8.27 6.94
CA ALA A 211 0.06 -8.62 5.72
C ALA A 211 -0.80 -7.45 5.23
N LEU A 212 -1.36 -7.64 4.04
CA LEU A 212 -2.17 -6.70 3.29
C LEU A 212 -3.46 -7.40 2.88
N VAL A 213 -4.59 -6.75 3.10
CA VAL A 213 -5.87 -7.05 2.46
C VAL A 213 -6.03 -6.09 1.29
N LEU A 214 -5.81 -6.56 0.07
CA LEU A 214 -5.92 -5.74 -1.15
C LEU A 214 -7.26 -5.99 -1.85
N LEU A 215 -7.82 -4.93 -2.42
CA LEU A 215 -9.17 -4.91 -2.99
C LEU A 215 -9.11 -4.53 -4.47
N PHE A 216 -9.67 -5.38 -5.32
CA PHE A 216 -9.80 -5.18 -6.77
C PHE A 216 -11.26 -5.33 -7.18
N TYR A 217 -11.86 -4.26 -7.67
CA TYR A 217 -13.28 -4.20 -8.03
C TYR A 217 -13.47 -4.22 -9.55
N ARG A 218 -14.28 -5.16 -10.03
CA ARG A 218 -14.81 -5.17 -11.39
C ARG A 218 -16.24 -4.63 -11.37
N PRO A 219 -16.52 -3.50 -12.05
CA PRO A 219 -17.86 -2.94 -12.17
C PRO A 219 -18.79 -3.89 -12.95
N PRO A 220 -20.12 -3.65 -12.91
CA PRO A 220 -21.07 -4.37 -13.75
C PRO A 220 -21.00 -3.90 -15.21
N ASP A 221 -21.22 -4.81 -16.15
CA ASP A 221 -21.30 -4.56 -17.60
C ASP A 221 -22.77 -4.60 -18.06
N ASP A 222 -23.29 -3.50 -18.61
CA ASP A 222 -24.69 -3.38 -19.10
C ASP A 222 -25.04 -4.52 -20.11
N PRO A 223 -26.07 -5.36 -19.87
CA PRO A 223 -27.17 -5.23 -18.89
C PRO A 223 -27.04 -6.08 -17.62
N ASP A 224 -25.91 -6.74 -17.36
CA ASP A 224 -25.67 -7.43 -16.10
C ASP A 224 -25.43 -6.41 -14.97
N VAL A 225 -26.14 -6.55 -13.85
CA VAL A 225 -25.93 -5.74 -12.64
C VAL A 225 -24.91 -6.38 -11.69
N THR A 226 -24.38 -7.55 -12.05
CA THR A 226 -23.41 -8.29 -11.24
C THR A 226 -22.05 -7.61 -11.25
N SER A 227 -21.55 -7.26 -10.07
CA SER A 227 -20.19 -6.77 -9.88
C SER A 227 -19.40 -7.71 -8.97
N ILE A 228 -18.06 -7.68 -9.09
CA ILE A 228 -17.18 -8.62 -8.38
C ILE A 228 -16.07 -7.86 -7.67
N LEU A 229 -16.02 -8.01 -6.35
CA LEU A 229 -14.91 -7.54 -5.52
C LEU A 229 -13.99 -8.72 -5.20
N ASN A 230 -12.81 -8.73 -5.83
CA ASN A 230 -11.73 -9.64 -5.54
C ASN A 230 -10.92 -9.12 -4.32
N VAL A 231 -10.81 -9.94 -3.29
CA VAL A 231 -10.05 -9.67 -2.05
C VAL A 231 -8.84 -10.60 -2.00
N LEU A 232 -7.65 -10.02 -1.85
CA LEU A 232 -6.38 -10.74 -1.79
C LEU A 232 -5.76 -10.58 -0.41
N LEU A 233 -5.35 -11.69 0.20
CA LEU A 233 -4.52 -11.72 1.40
C LEU A 233 -3.07 -11.97 0.99
N LEU A 234 -2.17 -11.02 1.26
CA LEU A 234 -0.77 -11.11 0.83
C LEU A 234 0.22 -10.62 1.91
N PRO A 235 1.46 -11.11 1.94
CA PRO A 235 2.49 -10.60 2.84
C PRO A 235 2.89 -9.16 2.46
N ARG A 236 3.25 -8.33 3.45
CA ARG A 236 3.49 -6.89 3.25
C ARG A 236 4.68 -6.55 2.34
N ASN A 237 5.62 -7.46 2.14
CA ASN A 237 6.80 -7.24 1.30
C ASN A 237 6.61 -7.57 -0.19
N ILE A 238 5.36 -7.73 -0.66
CA ILE A 238 5.05 -7.71 -2.10
C ILE A 238 5.20 -6.30 -2.69
N VAL A 239 5.60 -6.22 -3.96
CA VAL A 239 5.69 -4.95 -4.69
C VAL A 239 4.35 -4.67 -5.38
N ILE A 240 3.61 -3.66 -4.89
CA ILE A 240 2.23 -3.38 -5.34
C ILE A 240 2.17 -3.04 -6.84
N ARG A 241 3.19 -2.33 -7.39
CA ARG A 241 3.29 -2.02 -8.83
C ARG A 241 3.31 -3.30 -9.68
N ASP A 242 4.16 -4.26 -9.33
CA ASP A 242 4.31 -5.51 -10.08
C ASP A 242 3.09 -6.40 -9.94
N LEU A 243 2.46 -6.41 -8.76
CA LEU A 243 1.15 -7.05 -8.57
C LEU A 243 0.08 -6.45 -9.49
N GLN A 244 -0.02 -5.12 -9.58
CA GLN A 244 -1.00 -4.47 -10.46
C GLN A 244 -0.73 -4.78 -11.94
N ARG A 245 0.54 -4.77 -12.38
CA ARG A 245 0.91 -5.19 -13.75
C ARG A 245 0.53 -6.65 -14.02
N ALA A 246 0.87 -7.56 -13.11
CA ALA A 246 0.58 -8.98 -13.25
C ALA A 246 -0.93 -9.27 -13.25
N ARG A 247 -1.72 -8.61 -12.39
CA ARG A 247 -3.18 -8.74 -12.39
C ARG A 247 -3.82 -8.22 -13.67
N ARG A 248 -3.34 -7.11 -14.23
CA ARG A 248 -3.81 -6.60 -15.55
C ARG A 248 -3.64 -7.66 -16.64
N LYS A 249 -2.52 -8.39 -16.65
CA LYS A 249 -2.25 -9.48 -17.60
C LYS A 249 -3.09 -10.74 -17.35
N LEU A 250 -3.40 -11.07 -16.09
CA LEU A 250 -4.08 -12.32 -15.70
C LEU A 250 -5.62 -12.23 -15.68
N VAL A 251 -6.18 -11.08 -15.30
CA VAL A 251 -7.62 -10.90 -15.01
C VAL A 251 -8.26 -9.85 -15.91
N GLY A 252 -7.47 -8.99 -16.57
CA GLY A 252 -7.96 -7.86 -17.37
C GLY A 252 -8.07 -6.59 -16.54
N GLU A 253 -9.02 -5.72 -16.90
CA GLU A 253 -9.23 -4.45 -16.20
C GLU A 253 -9.95 -4.64 -14.85
N GLU A 254 -9.33 -4.16 -13.78
CA GLU A 254 -9.91 -4.12 -12.44
C GLU A 254 -9.53 -2.80 -11.75
N ARG A 255 -10.48 -2.20 -11.04
CA ARG A 255 -10.23 -0.99 -10.24
C ARG A 255 -9.60 -1.40 -8.90
N PHE A 256 -8.31 -1.12 -8.72
CA PHE A 256 -7.70 -1.16 -7.39
C PHE A 256 -8.40 -0.14 -6.48
N ILE A 257 -8.81 -0.58 -5.29
CA ILE A 257 -9.38 0.30 -4.27
C ILE A 257 -8.31 0.60 -3.23
N ASP A 258 -7.90 1.87 -3.15
CA ASP A 258 -7.01 2.38 -2.11
C ASP A 258 -7.77 2.52 -0.78
N ALA A 259 -7.95 1.38 -0.12
CA ALA A 259 -8.37 1.27 1.27
C ALA A 259 -7.19 0.80 2.11
N SER A 260 -7.04 1.34 3.33
CA SER A 260 -5.89 1.04 4.21
C SER A 260 -5.77 -0.48 4.47
N PRO A 261 -4.76 -1.15 3.88
CA PRO A 261 -4.79 -2.60 3.70
C PRO A 261 -4.14 -3.38 4.86
N HIS A 262 -3.43 -2.67 5.74
CA HIS A 262 -2.51 -3.26 6.71
C HIS A 262 -3.22 -4.11 7.77
N CYS A 263 -2.76 -5.35 7.94
CA CYS A 263 -3.19 -6.27 8.98
C CYS A 263 -2.02 -7.15 9.47
N LYS A 264 -2.32 -8.11 10.34
CA LYS A 264 -1.39 -9.16 10.78
C LYS A 264 -2.05 -10.50 10.58
N LEU A 265 -1.36 -11.41 9.89
CA LEU A 265 -1.84 -12.77 9.61
C LEU A 265 -0.77 -13.77 10.05
N HIS A 266 -1.19 -15.00 10.31
CA HIS A 266 -0.30 -16.13 10.56
C HIS A 266 -0.29 -17.04 9.32
N PRO A 267 0.88 -17.52 8.88
CA PRO A 267 0.97 -18.58 7.87
C PRO A 267 0.15 -19.81 8.26
N ASP A 268 -0.36 -20.52 7.26
CA ASP A 268 -1.10 -21.79 7.40
C ASP A 268 -2.39 -21.67 8.27
N GLN A 269 -2.86 -20.44 8.52
CA GLN A 269 -4.07 -20.16 9.28
C GLN A 269 -5.25 -19.85 8.37
N VAL A 270 -6.41 -20.41 8.71
CA VAL A 270 -7.66 -20.25 7.96
C VAL A 270 -8.43 -19.02 8.46
N TYR A 271 -8.80 -18.17 7.51
CA TYR A 271 -9.57 -16.95 7.71
C TYR A 271 -10.94 -17.03 7.03
N THR A 272 -11.91 -16.26 7.53
CA THR A 272 -13.24 -16.08 6.94
C THR A 272 -13.48 -14.62 6.63
N LEU A 273 -14.13 -14.33 5.51
CA LEU A 273 -14.57 -12.98 5.14
C LEU A 273 -16.07 -12.85 5.34
N SER A 274 -16.49 -11.82 6.06
CA SER A 274 -17.89 -11.44 6.28
C SER A 274 -18.18 -10.04 5.74
N THR A 275 -19.43 -9.80 5.34
CA THR A 275 -19.87 -8.55 4.70
C THR A 275 -21.05 -7.95 5.44
N ALA A 276 -21.15 -6.62 5.51
CA ALA A 276 -22.37 -5.93 5.91
C ALA A 276 -22.83 -4.96 4.79
N PRO A 277 -24.13 -4.94 4.42
CA PRO A 277 -25.22 -5.77 4.95
C PRO A 277 -25.04 -7.27 4.63
N GLU A 278 -25.68 -8.13 5.42
CA GLU A 278 -25.89 -9.54 5.06
C GLU A 278 -27.17 -9.62 4.21
N ASP A 279 -27.03 -10.04 2.95
CA ASP A 279 -28.09 -10.03 1.93
C ASP A 279 -27.87 -11.22 0.96
N ASP A 280 -28.94 -11.91 0.54
CA ASP A 280 -28.90 -13.04 -0.41
C ASP A 280 -28.34 -12.65 -1.80
N LEU A 281 -28.29 -11.35 -2.10
CA LEU A 281 -27.68 -10.78 -3.30
C LEU A 281 -26.15 -10.61 -3.18
N ILE A 282 -25.57 -10.78 -1.98
CA ILE A 282 -24.14 -10.70 -1.69
C ILE A 282 -23.62 -12.11 -1.38
N LYS A 283 -22.75 -12.66 -2.23
CA LYS A 283 -22.16 -13.98 -2.04
C LYS A 283 -20.64 -13.90 -1.91
N VAL A 284 -20.12 -14.25 -0.75
CA VAL A 284 -18.68 -14.50 -0.54
C VAL A 284 -18.35 -15.94 -0.95
N GLN A 285 -17.28 -16.13 -1.75
CA GLN A 285 -16.75 -17.46 -2.08
C GLN A 285 -15.21 -17.44 -2.23
N PRO A 286 -14.47 -18.46 -1.73
CA PRO A 286 -14.93 -19.47 -0.78
C PRO A 286 -15.38 -18.84 0.54
N THR A 287 -16.05 -19.59 1.42
CA THR A 287 -16.44 -19.07 2.75
C THR A 287 -15.25 -18.93 3.70
N GLU A 288 -14.18 -19.68 3.43
CA GLU A 288 -12.94 -19.70 4.19
C GLU A 288 -11.75 -19.93 3.25
N THR A 289 -10.60 -19.40 3.63
CA THR A 289 -9.36 -19.51 2.85
C THR A 289 -8.15 -19.57 3.77
N GLU A 290 -7.09 -20.25 3.36
CA GLU A 290 -5.83 -20.33 4.10
C GLU A 290 -4.90 -19.20 3.68
N PHE A 291 -4.15 -18.62 4.62
CA PHE A 291 -3.16 -17.60 4.30
C PHE A 291 -1.81 -18.22 3.90
N ASP A 292 -1.55 -18.28 2.60
CA ASP A 292 -0.25 -18.59 2.02
C ASP A 292 0.69 -17.37 2.06
N GLU A 293 1.75 -17.46 2.86
CA GLU A 293 2.79 -16.44 2.98
C GLU A 293 3.76 -16.42 1.78
N GLU A 294 3.84 -17.48 0.98
CA GLU A 294 4.78 -17.62 -0.15
C GLU A 294 4.23 -17.05 -1.47
N SER A 295 3.02 -16.50 -1.43
CA SER A 295 2.26 -15.97 -2.57
C SER A 295 2.83 -14.66 -3.15
N HIS A 296 4.15 -14.62 -3.38
CA HIS A 296 4.89 -13.45 -3.89
C HIS A 296 4.81 -13.25 -5.40
N SER A 297 4.40 -14.28 -6.16
CA SER A 297 4.30 -14.26 -7.64
C SER A 297 2.93 -14.73 -8.18
N SER A 298 2.19 -15.49 -7.39
CA SER A 298 0.89 -16.06 -7.72
C SER A 298 -0.24 -15.23 -7.09
N TYR A 299 -0.54 -14.05 -7.64
CA TYR A 299 -1.53 -13.10 -7.08
C TYR A 299 -3.00 -13.54 -7.25
N PHE A 300 -3.32 -14.75 -6.82
CA PHE A 300 -4.66 -15.32 -6.83
C PHE A 300 -5.57 -14.60 -5.84
N THR A 301 -6.85 -14.51 -6.19
CA THR A 301 -7.87 -13.96 -5.30
C THR A 301 -8.15 -14.94 -4.15
N SER A 302 -8.08 -14.46 -2.91
CA SER A 302 -8.35 -15.25 -1.70
C SER A 302 -9.84 -15.37 -1.40
N PHE A 303 -10.61 -14.30 -1.65
CA PHE A 303 -12.08 -14.28 -1.61
C PHE A 303 -12.67 -13.46 -2.76
N GLN A 304 -13.75 -13.95 -3.37
CA GLN A 304 -14.60 -13.17 -4.27
C GLN A 304 -15.90 -12.81 -3.56
N VAL A 305 -16.21 -11.53 -3.50
CA VAL A 305 -17.56 -11.06 -3.13
C VAL A 305 -18.30 -10.75 -4.42
N ILE A 306 -19.28 -11.58 -4.76
CA ILE A 306 -20.17 -11.41 -5.91
C ILE A 306 -21.39 -10.63 -5.44
N LEU A 307 -21.67 -9.52 -6.12
CA LEU A 307 -22.73 -8.58 -5.77
C LEU A 307 -23.74 -8.57 -6.92
N LYS A 308 -24.88 -9.23 -6.76
CA LYS A 308 -25.94 -9.36 -7.79
C LYS A 308 -26.84 -8.12 -7.91
N THR A 309 -26.43 -7.01 -7.32
CA THR A 309 -27.16 -5.76 -7.29
C THR A 309 -26.18 -4.60 -7.10
N VAL A 310 -26.64 -3.39 -7.43
CA VAL A 310 -25.83 -2.18 -7.43
C VAL A 310 -25.64 -1.71 -5.98
N ILE A 311 -24.49 -2.05 -5.39
CA ILE A 311 -24.13 -1.69 -4.01
C ILE A 311 -23.12 -0.54 -4.02
N ARG A 312 -23.43 0.53 -3.30
CA ARG A 312 -22.56 1.71 -3.21
C ARG A 312 -21.42 1.52 -2.22
N ASP A 313 -21.77 1.13 -1.00
CA ASP A 313 -20.91 1.03 0.15
C ASP A 313 -21.10 -0.36 0.76
N ILE A 314 -20.01 -1.06 1.07
CA ILE A 314 -20.02 -2.39 1.70
C ILE A 314 -19.02 -2.40 2.85
N SER A 315 -19.39 -2.95 4.01
CA SER A 315 -18.43 -3.23 5.08
C SER A 315 -17.86 -4.63 4.91
N LEU A 316 -16.55 -4.77 5.08
CA LEU A 316 -15.83 -6.04 5.00
C LEU A 316 -15.12 -6.31 6.33
N SER A 317 -15.28 -7.51 6.89
CA SER A 317 -14.62 -7.93 8.11
C SER A 317 -13.96 -9.31 7.92
N LEU A 318 -12.63 -9.34 8.02
CA LEU A 318 -11.80 -10.54 7.96
C LEU A 318 -11.53 -11.05 9.37
N LYS A 319 -11.89 -12.31 9.62
CA LYS A 319 -11.81 -12.95 10.94
C LYS A 319 -10.96 -14.22 10.88
N ASP A 320 -10.20 -14.47 11.94
CA ASP A 320 -9.56 -15.78 12.17
C ASP A 320 -10.65 -16.82 12.50
N LYS A 321 -10.69 -17.94 11.76
CA LYS A 321 -11.67 -19.01 11.96
C LYS A 321 -11.58 -19.68 13.34
N LYS A 322 -10.39 -19.78 13.93
CA LYS A 322 -10.16 -20.48 15.21
C LYS A 322 -10.53 -19.62 16.41
N SER A 323 -10.13 -18.35 16.45
CA SER A 323 -10.41 -17.43 17.56
C SER A 323 -11.67 -16.59 17.39
N SER A 324 -12.24 -16.54 16.17
CA SER A 324 -13.28 -15.57 15.75
C SER A 324 -12.86 -14.10 15.92
N CYS A 325 -11.57 -13.82 16.11
CA CYS A 325 -11.05 -12.47 16.26
C CYS A 325 -11.03 -11.74 14.92
N CYS A 326 -11.53 -10.50 14.90
CA CYS A 326 -11.43 -9.63 13.73
C CYS A 326 -9.98 -9.11 13.60
N VAL A 327 -9.34 -9.41 12.46
CA VAL A 327 -7.95 -9.01 12.17
C VAL A 327 -7.84 -7.83 11.21
N TRP A 328 -8.92 -7.54 10.46
CA TRP A 328 -9.05 -6.38 9.58
C TRP A 328 -10.52 -6.11 9.28
N GLU A 329 -10.93 -4.85 9.32
CA GLU A 329 -12.31 -4.41 9.06
C GLU A 329 -12.30 -3.04 8.37
N ARG A 330 -13.10 -2.85 7.31
CA ARG A 330 -13.23 -1.59 6.57
C ARG A 330 -14.59 -1.44 5.89
N ASP A 331 -15.10 -0.22 5.90
CA ASP A 331 -16.11 0.24 4.96
C ASP A 331 -15.47 0.61 3.61
N VAL A 332 -16.06 0.15 2.52
CA VAL A 332 -15.51 0.24 1.17
C VAL A 332 -16.54 0.83 0.22
N CYS A 333 -16.17 1.96 -0.41
CA CYS A 333 -17.00 2.61 -1.43
C CYS A 333 -16.71 2.01 -2.82
N LEU A 334 -17.60 1.11 -3.26
CA LEU A 334 -17.54 0.45 -4.57
C LEU A 334 -17.98 1.38 -5.70
N LEU A 335 -18.94 2.26 -5.38
CA LEU A 335 -19.38 3.37 -6.23
C LEU A 335 -18.97 4.68 -5.56
N PRO A 336 -17.68 5.11 -5.66
CA PRO A 336 -17.30 6.46 -5.30
C PRO A 336 -18.21 7.44 -6.04
N SER A 337 -18.50 8.61 -5.45
CA SER A 337 -19.54 9.53 -5.93
C SER A 337 -19.43 9.97 -7.41
N ARG A 338 -18.33 9.66 -8.09
CA ARG A 338 -18.18 9.56 -9.56
C ARG A 338 -19.28 8.74 -10.26
N ALA A 339 -19.99 7.84 -9.57
CA ALA A 339 -21.15 7.13 -10.12
C ALA A 339 -22.36 8.05 -10.39
N LYS A 340 -22.38 9.28 -9.83
CA LYS A 340 -23.26 10.34 -10.33
C LYS A 340 -22.88 10.76 -11.75
N THR A 341 -21.59 10.88 -12.07
CA THR A 341 -21.11 11.41 -13.35
C THR A 341 -21.42 10.52 -14.56
N LEU A 342 -21.87 9.28 -14.38
CA LEU A 342 -22.33 8.42 -15.48
C LEU A 342 -23.86 8.45 -15.68
N THR A 343 -24.64 8.80 -14.66
CA THR A 343 -26.11 8.80 -14.68
C THR A 343 -26.76 10.18 -14.68
N LEU A 344 -26.04 11.21 -14.21
CA LEU A 344 -26.43 12.61 -14.30
C LEU A 344 -26.44 13.10 -15.75
N ARG A 345 -27.28 14.08 -16.07
CA ARG A 345 -27.20 14.76 -17.36
C ARG A 345 -25.92 15.60 -17.46
N PRO A 346 -25.36 15.84 -18.66
CA PRO A 346 -24.14 16.63 -18.83
C PRO A 346 -24.10 17.98 -18.08
N ASN A 347 -25.24 18.70 -17.97
CA ASN A 347 -25.30 19.95 -17.19
C ASN A 347 -25.07 19.73 -15.67
N GLU A 348 -25.64 18.66 -15.14
CA GLU A 348 -25.54 18.27 -13.74
C GLU A 348 -24.13 17.71 -13.44
N LYS A 349 -23.51 16.99 -14.39
CA LYS A 349 -22.08 16.61 -14.33
C LYS A 349 -21.20 17.86 -14.19
N LEU A 350 -21.37 18.84 -15.07
CA LEU A 350 -20.63 20.11 -15.01
C LEU A 350 -20.93 20.93 -13.76
N LEU A 351 -22.11 20.78 -13.13
CA LEU A 351 -22.44 21.43 -11.85
C LEU A 351 -21.63 20.83 -10.69
N ASP A 352 -21.54 19.50 -10.63
CA ASP A 352 -20.84 18.76 -9.56
C ASP A 352 -19.33 19.06 -9.60
N ILE A 353 -18.72 19.02 -10.79
CA ILE A 353 -17.28 19.29 -10.95
C ILE A 353 -16.91 20.79 -10.95
N ARG A 354 -17.91 21.70 -10.93
CA ARG A 354 -17.75 23.14 -11.19
C ARG A 354 -16.66 23.81 -10.36
N SER A 355 -16.62 23.54 -9.05
CA SER A 355 -15.62 24.17 -8.17
C SER A 355 -14.21 23.71 -8.51
N CYS A 356 -14.05 22.40 -8.71
CA CYS A 356 -12.76 21.80 -9.05
C CYS A 356 -12.27 22.21 -10.45
N PHE A 357 -13.18 22.47 -11.40
CA PHE A 357 -12.84 23.05 -12.69
C PHE A 357 -12.30 24.49 -12.55
N ILE A 358 -12.98 25.36 -11.78
CA ILE A 358 -12.57 26.77 -11.58
C ILE A 358 -11.18 26.88 -10.93
N ASP A 359 -10.91 26.04 -9.94
CA ASP A 359 -9.65 26.06 -9.19
C ASP A 359 -8.53 25.27 -9.89
N GLY A 360 -8.87 24.18 -10.58
CA GLY A 360 -7.93 23.21 -11.14
C GLY A 360 -7.55 23.41 -12.61
N THR A 361 -8.31 24.17 -13.40
CA THR A 361 -8.00 24.40 -14.82
C THR A 361 -6.89 25.44 -14.99
N SER A 362 -5.89 25.13 -15.82
CA SER A 362 -4.78 26.03 -16.14
C SER A 362 -5.21 27.08 -17.19
N GLY A 363 -4.48 28.20 -17.26
CA GLY A 363 -4.75 29.24 -18.28
C GLY A 363 -4.67 28.71 -19.73
N PRO A 364 -3.63 27.95 -20.11
CA PRO A 364 -3.53 27.36 -21.45
C PRO A 364 -4.68 26.40 -21.78
N VAL A 365 -5.03 25.48 -20.86
CA VAL A 365 -6.14 24.53 -21.04
C VAL A 365 -7.47 25.27 -21.19
N LEU A 366 -7.70 26.32 -20.40
CA LEU A 366 -8.92 27.12 -20.49
C LEU A 366 -9.05 27.86 -21.82
N ASN A 367 -7.95 28.40 -22.36
CA ASN A 367 -7.96 29.06 -23.67
C ASN A 367 -8.17 28.05 -24.80
N SER A 368 -7.46 26.91 -24.79
CA SER A 368 -7.63 25.85 -25.80
C SER A 368 -9.05 25.26 -25.80
N LEU A 369 -9.65 25.10 -24.61
CA LEU A 369 -11.06 24.70 -24.48
C LEU A 369 -12.01 25.75 -25.07
N LEU A 370 -11.76 27.05 -24.82
CA LEU A 370 -12.52 28.15 -25.42
C LEU A 370 -12.41 28.21 -26.94
N ASP A 371 -11.27 27.85 -27.52
CA ASP A 371 -11.07 27.79 -28.98
C ASP A 371 -11.93 26.66 -29.60
N LYS A 372 -11.88 25.44 -29.03
CA LYS A 372 -12.73 24.31 -29.46
C LYS A 372 -14.23 24.60 -29.29
N LEU A 373 -14.62 25.27 -28.20
CA LEU A 373 -16.01 25.64 -27.96
C LEU A 373 -16.54 26.69 -28.96
N LEU A 374 -15.69 27.57 -29.50
CA LEU A 374 -16.05 28.47 -30.61
C LEU A 374 -16.14 27.74 -31.95
N GLU A 375 -15.15 26.90 -32.25
CA GLU A 375 -15.11 26.12 -33.50
C GLU A 375 -16.40 25.32 -33.68
N LYS A 376 -16.90 24.74 -32.58
CA LYS A 376 -18.15 23.96 -32.52
C LYS A 376 -19.41 24.80 -32.27
N ARG A 377 -19.29 26.14 -32.26
CA ARG A 377 -20.38 27.11 -32.06
C ARG A 377 -21.15 26.93 -30.74
N VAL A 378 -20.52 26.32 -29.74
CA VAL A 378 -21.04 26.27 -28.37
C VAL A 378 -20.92 27.65 -27.73
N PHE A 379 -19.85 28.38 -28.05
CA PHE A 379 -19.70 29.82 -27.78
C PHE A 379 -20.07 30.66 -29.01
N THR A 380 -20.57 31.87 -28.77
CA THR A 380 -20.63 32.95 -29.77
C THR A 380 -19.41 33.86 -29.66
N ASP A 381 -19.11 34.63 -30.71
CA ASP A 381 -17.99 35.57 -30.71
C ASP A 381 -18.10 36.60 -29.55
N SER A 382 -19.29 37.13 -29.29
CA SER A 382 -19.52 38.07 -28.17
C SER A 382 -19.34 37.44 -26.79
N GLU A 383 -19.62 36.14 -26.63
CA GLU A 383 -19.33 35.41 -25.39
C GLU A 383 -17.83 35.14 -25.23
N ARG A 384 -17.09 34.98 -26.34
CA ARG A 384 -15.62 34.89 -26.30
C ARG A 384 -15.00 36.22 -25.89
N GLU A 385 -15.41 37.32 -26.53
CA GLU A 385 -14.97 38.67 -26.18
C GLU A 385 -15.18 38.93 -24.69
N SER A 386 -16.39 38.64 -24.18
CA SER A 386 -16.74 38.72 -22.75
C SER A 386 -15.86 37.84 -21.85
N ALA A 387 -15.38 36.68 -22.32
CA ALA A 387 -14.47 35.81 -21.57
C ALA A 387 -13.03 36.33 -21.60
N ASP A 388 -12.58 36.93 -22.70
CA ASP A 388 -11.22 37.44 -22.88
C ASP A 388 -11.00 38.78 -22.16
N GLU A 389 -12.05 39.56 -21.89
CA GLU A 389 -12.00 40.71 -20.97
C GLU A 389 -11.65 40.33 -19.51
N MET A 390 -11.87 39.07 -19.12
CA MET A 390 -11.71 38.61 -17.73
C MET A 390 -10.24 38.43 -17.31
N GLN A 391 -9.73 39.39 -16.55
CA GLN A 391 -8.34 39.42 -16.06
C GLN A 391 -7.97 38.27 -15.09
N ASN A 392 -8.95 37.69 -14.39
CA ASN A 392 -8.73 36.61 -13.43
C ASN A 392 -9.10 35.25 -14.03
N ARG A 393 -8.12 34.34 -14.11
CA ARG A 393 -8.29 32.95 -14.57
C ARG A 393 -9.47 32.23 -13.92
N ARG A 394 -9.70 32.41 -12.61
CA ARG A 394 -10.82 31.74 -11.90
C ARG A 394 -12.18 32.31 -12.31
N ASP A 395 -12.24 33.62 -12.57
CA ASP A 395 -13.48 34.27 -12.97
C ASP A 395 -13.81 33.95 -14.43
N LYS A 396 -12.78 33.91 -15.31
CA LYS A 396 -12.87 33.37 -16.67
C LYS A 396 -13.35 31.93 -16.68
N ALA A 397 -12.74 31.04 -15.89
CA ALA A 397 -13.16 29.63 -15.79
C ALA A 397 -14.61 29.49 -15.30
N ARG A 398 -15.02 30.31 -14.33
CA ARG A 398 -16.40 30.34 -13.82
C ARG A 398 -17.39 30.78 -14.89
N PHE A 399 -17.06 31.84 -15.63
CA PHE A 399 -17.89 32.30 -16.75
C PHE A 399 -18.04 31.22 -17.81
N VAL A 400 -16.95 30.52 -18.19
CA VAL A 400 -17.01 29.45 -19.20
C VAL A 400 -17.95 28.33 -18.78
N VAL A 401 -17.74 27.74 -17.60
CA VAL A 401 -18.58 26.61 -17.15
C VAL A 401 -20.04 27.02 -16.91
N ASP A 402 -20.30 28.22 -16.38
CA ASP A 402 -21.68 28.66 -16.14
C ASP A 402 -22.41 29.08 -17.42
N THR A 403 -21.70 29.59 -18.45
CA THR A 403 -22.27 29.89 -19.77
C THR A 403 -22.62 28.62 -20.53
N VAL A 404 -21.71 27.62 -20.59
CA VAL A 404 -22.01 26.32 -21.22
C VAL A 404 -23.22 25.65 -20.54
N ARG A 405 -23.24 25.60 -19.21
CA ARG A 405 -24.34 24.98 -18.47
C ARG A 405 -25.69 25.68 -18.71
N LYS A 406 -25.72 27.00 -18.90
CA LYS A 406 -26.97 27.70 -19.27
C LYS A 406 -27.51 27.31 -20.65
N LYS A 407 -26.66 26.81 -21.55
CA LYS A 407 -27.06 26.35 -22.90
C LYS A 407 -27.58 24.90 -22.92
N GLY A 408 -27.53 24.19 -21.80
CA GLY A 408 -28.15 22.87 -21.63
C GLY A 408 -27.22 21.69 -21.91
N ASP A 409 -27.82 20.51 -22.00
CA ASP A 409 -27.10 19.23 -21.95
C ASP A 409 -26.20 18.97 -23.17
N ALA A 410 -26.62 19.35 -24.38
CA ALA A 410 -25.80 19.16 -25.58
C ALA A 410 -24.49 19.98 -25.53
N ALA A 411 -24.59 21.27 -25.21
CA ALA A 411 -23.44 22.15 -25.00
C ALA A 411 -22.53 21.65 -23.86
N SER A 412 -23.14 21.13 -22.79
CA SER A 412 -22.42 20.59 -21.63
C SER A 412 -21.69 19.28 -21.95
N SER A 413 -22.19 18.47 -22.89
CA SER A 413 -21.51 17.25 -23.36
C SER A 413 -20.26 17.61 -24.16
N GLU A 414 -20.38 18.45 -25.20
CA GLU A 414 -19.24 18.86 -26.03
C GLU A 414 -18.11 19.49 -25.17
N MET A 415 -18.45 20.28 -24.14
CA MET A 415 -17.43 20.80 -23.21
C MET A 415 -16.73 19.71 -22.39
N ILE A 416 -17.44 18.67 -21.96
CA ILE A 416 -16.84 17.52 -21.26
C ILE A 416 -15.90 16.78 -22.21
N ASP A 417 -16.35 16.52 -23.43
CA ASP A 417 -15.58 15.80 -24.45
C ASP A 417 -14.29 16.55 -24.82
N PHE A 418 -14.35 17.87 -25.04
CA PHE A 418 -13.15 18.68 -25.28
C PHE A 418 -12.24 18.84 -24.07
N LEU A 419 -12.78 18.88 -22.85
CA LEU A 419 -11.95 18.88 -21.65
C LEU A 419 -11.21 17.55 -21.50
N CYS A 420 -11.87 16.45 -21.86
CA CYS A 420 -11.28 15.11 -21.92
C CYS A 420 -10.15 15.01 -22.97
N GLU A 421 -10.30 15.64 -24.14
CA GLU A 421 -9.24 15.72 -25.16
C GLU A 421 -8.07 16.62 -24.76
N VAL A 422 -8.35 17.82 -24.23
CA VAL A 422 -7.32 18.87 -23.98
C VAL A 422 -6.52 18.59 -22.70
N ASP A 423 -7.14 18.03 -21.66
CA ASP A 423 -6.45 17.64 -20.43
C ASP A 423 -7.04 16.34 -19.83
N PRO A 424 -6.57 15.17 -20.30
CA PRO A 424 -6.98 13.86 -19.77
C PRO A 424 -6.67 13.70 -18.27
N PHE A 425 -5.61 14.34 -17.76
CA PHE A 425 -5.20 14.22 -16.36
C PHE A 425 -6.16 15.00 -15.45
N LEU A 426 -6.50 16.23 -15.81
CA LEU A 426 -7.54 17.02 -15.16
C LEU A 426 -8.88 16.29 -15.25
N SER A 427 -9.23 15.73 -16.39
CA SER A 427 -10.50 15.01 -16.59
C SER A 427 -10.62 13.76 -15.71
N ARG A 428 -9.55 12.96 -15.59
CA ARG A 428 -9.45 11.84 -14.65
C ARG A 428 -9.49 12.28 -13.18
N ARG A 429 -8.95 13.47 -12.85
CA ARG A 429 -9.03 14.07 -11.51
C ARG A 429 -10.45 14.55 -11.18
N LEU A 430 -11.13 15.17 -12.13
CA LEU A 430 -12.51 15.63 -12.04
C LEU A 430 -13.53 14.47 -12.10
N GLY A 431 -13.12 13.27 -12.52
CA GLY A 431 -14.00 12.11 -12.63
C GLY A 431 -14.95 12.18 -13.83
N LEU A 432 -14.50 12.80 -14.93
CA LEU A 432 -15.14 12.79 -16.25
C LEU A 432 -14.72 11.56 -17.09
N MET A 433 -13.62 10.91 -16.69
CA MET A 433 -13.09 9.63 -17.17
C MET A 433 -12.98 8.65 -16.00
#